data_AF-A0A429ZE00-F1
#
_entry.id   AF-A0A429ZE00-F1
#
_cell.length_a   1.000
_cell.length_b   1.000
_cell.length_c   1.000
_cell.angle_alpha   90.00
_cell.angle_beta   90.00
_cell.angle_gamma   90.00
#
_symmetry.space_group_name_H-M   'P 1'
#
loop_
_entity.id
_entity.type
_entity.pdbx_description
1 polymer ?
#
loop_
_entity_poly.entity_id
_entity_poly.type
_entity_poly.pdbx_seq_one_letter_code
_entity_poly.pdbx_strand_id
1 'polypeptide(L)'
;MEKKHLTIKGNKITWESLFKEADEIIGVRDLVNSNRDLISMINNLFASSDDFNFKYFIQSGGLERLDLSLEYIAKRLEAISNNICPDEQLESDE
;
A
#
# COMPACT_ATOMS: atom_id res chain seq x y z
N MET A 1 -19.20 5.27 30.25
CA MET A 1 -17.80 4.98 29.86
C MET A 1 -17.31 6.12 29.00
N GLU A 2 -16.38 6.94 29.50
CA GLU A 2 -15.76 8.00 28.69
C GLU A 2 -14.86 7.35 27.63
N LYS A 3 -15.13 7.63 26.35
CA LYS A 3 -14.28 7.17 25.24
C LYS A 3 -12.93 7.91 25.35
N LYS A 4 -11.90 7.24 25.88
CA LYS A 4 -10.51 7.74 25.85
C LYS A 4 -10.12 8.00 24.40
N HIS A 5 -9.77 9.24 24.08
CA HIS A 5 -9.23 9.64 22.80
C HIS A 5 -7.85 10.25 23.01
N LEU A 6 -6.93 9.94 22.10
CA LEU A 6 -5.64 10.63 22.00
C LEU A 6 -5.80 11.72 20.95
N THR A 7 -5.24 12.90 21.19
CA THR A 7 -5.21 13.96 20.18
C THR A 7 -3.77 14.07 19.72
N ILE A 8 -3.50 13.80 18.44
CA ILE A 8 -2.18 13.96 17.82
C ILE A 8 -2.31 15.08 16.80
N LYS A 9 -1.58 16.20 17.01
CA LYS A 9 -1.56 17.38 16.12
C LYS A 9 -2.97 17.85 15.71
N GLY A 10 -3.86 18.03 16.70
CA GLY A 10 -5.25 18.49 16.48
C GLY A 10 -6.24 17.40 16.00
N ASN A 11 -5.76 16.24 15.54
CA ASN A 11 -6.62 15.14 15.11
C ASN A 11 -6.98 14.22 16.27
N LYS A 12 -8.29 13.99 16.44
CA LYS A 12 -8.83 13.08 17.45
C LYS A 12 -8.63 11.64 16.98
N ILE A 13 -7.60 11.00 17.53
CA ILE A 13 -7.31 9.58 17.34
C ILE A 13 -8.20 8.79 18.30
N THR A 14 -9.08 7.98 17.72
CA THR A 14 -9.93 7.05 18.45
C THR A 14 -9.41 5.63 18.28
N TRP A 15 -9.85 4.70 19.12
CA TRP A 15 -9.58 3.29 18.90
C TRP A 15 -10.14 2.81 17.56
N GLU A 16 -11.32 3.29 17.19
CA GLU A 16 -11.96 2.99 15.91
C GLU A 16 -11.09 3.45 14.73
N SER A 17 -10.47 4.63 14.80
CA SER A 17 -9.56 5.11 13.75
C SER A 17 -8.29 4.28 13.68
N LEU A 18 -7.68 3.93 14.82
CA LEU A 18 -6.47 3.08 14.84
C LEU A 18 -6.73 1.68 14.29
N PHE A 19 -7.89 1.08 14.59
CA PHE A 19 -8.28 -0.21 14.02
C PHE A 19 -8.47 -0.14 12.51
N LYS A 20 -9.07 0.95 12.00
CA LYS A 20 -9.22 1.16 10.56
C LYS A 20 -7.86 1.26 9.87
N GLU A 21 -6.94 2.06 10.42
CA GLU A 21 -5.58 2.19 9.87
C GLU A 21 -4.82 0.86 9.90
N ALA A 22 -4.97 0.07 10.97
CA ALA A 22 -4.37 -1.26 11.06
C ALA A 22 -4.92 -2.23 10.00
N ASP A 23 -6.23 -2.20 9.73
CA ASP A 23 -6.87 -2.98 8.67
C ASP A 23 -6.38 -2.54 7.27
N GLU A 24 -6.21 -1.23 7.07
CA GLU A 24 -5.65 -0.70 5.83
C GLU A 24 -4.20 -1.16 5.60
N ILE A 25 -3.35 -1.18 6.64
CA ILE A 25 -1.98 -1.72 6.59
C ILE A 25 -1.99 -3.21 6.22
N ILE A 26 -2.90 -4.00 6.80
CA ILE A 26 -3.06 -5.42 6.47
C ILE A 26 -3.41 -5.57 4.98
N GLY A 27 -4.34 -4.76 4.47
CA GLY A 27 -4.69 -4.77 3.05
C GLY A 27 -3.52 -4.39 2.14
N VAL A 28 -2.68 -3.44 2.55
CA VAL A 28 -1.45 -3.09 1.81
C VAL A 28 -0.46 -4.26 1.79
N ARG A 29 -0.23 -4.93 2.93
CA ARG A 29 0.63 -6.11 3.03
C ARG A 29 0.19 -7.21 2.06
N ASP A 30 -1.10 -7.48 1.98
CA ASP A 30 -1.64 -8.53 1.12
C ASP A 30 -1.48 -8.21 -0.37
N LEU A 31 -1.58 -6.93 -0.74
CA LEU A 31 -1.26 -6.46 -2.09
C LEU A 31 0.24 -6.61 -2.38
N VAL A 32 1.13 -6.26 -1.44
CA VAL A 32 2.59 -6.44 -1.60
C VAL A 32 2.93 -7.91 -1.83
N ASN A 33 2.34 -8.82 -1.05
CA ASN A 33 2.55 -10.26 -1.22
C ASN A 33 2.08 -10.74 -2.60
N SER A 34 0.91 -10.29 -3.05
CA SER A 34 0.38 -10.63 -4.38
C SER A 34 1.30 -10.15 -5.51
N ASN A 35 1.86 -8.94 -5.40
CA ASN A 35 2.82 -8.41 -6.36
C ASN A 35 4.15 -9.17 -6.33
N ARG A 36 4.62 -9.58 -5.16
CA ARG A 36 5.81 -10.43 -5.01
C ARG A 36 5.63 -11.77 -5.73
N ASP A 37 4.47 -12.40 -5.59
CA ASP A 37 4.16 -13.66 -6.26
C ASP A 37 4.12 -13.48 -7.78
N LEU A 38 3.55 -12.36 -8.26
CA LEU A 38 3.55 -12.02 -9.68
C LEU A 38 4.97 -11.84 -10.23
N ILE A 39 5.83 -11.09 -9.52
CA ILE A 39 7.25 -10.90 -9.89
C ILE A 39 7.99 -12.24 -9.92
N SER A 40 7.72 -13.12 -8.96
CA SER A 40 8.29 -14.47 -8.92
C SER A 40 7.85 -15.31 -10.13
N MET A 41 6.57 -15.23 -10.51
CA MET A 41 6.06 -15.88 -11.74
C MET A 41 6.78 -15.36 -12.98
N ILE A 42 6.93 -14.04 -13.13
CA ILE A 42 7.65 -13.42 -14.26
C ILE A 42 9.10 -13.92 -14.31
N ASN A 43 9.80 -13.94 -13.17
CA ASN A 43 11.17 -14.44 -13.09
C ASN A 43 11.26 -15.91 -13.50
N ASN A 44 10.30 -16.74 -13.08
CA ASN A 44 10.26 -18.15 -13.47
C ASN A 44 10.00 -18.32 -14.97
N LEU A 45 9.09 -17.55 -15.56
CA LEU A 45 8.82 -17.56 -17.01
C LEU A 45 10.06 -17.18 -17.81
N PHE A 46 10.81 -16.19 -17.33
CA PHE A 46 12.07 -15.79 -17.95
C PHE A 46 13.14 -16.88 -17.82
N ALA A 47 13.30 -17.46 -16.63
CA ALA A 47 14.28 -18.52 -16.37
C ALA A 47 13.98 -19.83 -17.11
N SER A 48 12.69 -20.16 -17.31
CA SER A 48 12.27 -21.36 -18.04
C SER A 48 12.36 -21.22 -19.56
N SER A 49 12.67 -20.02 -20.08
CA SER A 49 12.60 -19.71 -21.52
C SER A 49 11.22 -20.00 -22.13
N ASP A 50 10.15 -19.88 -21.34
CA ASP A 50 8.78 -20.09 -21.80
C ASP A 50 8.26 -18.84 -22.53
N ASP A 51 8.68 -18.76 -23.78
CA ASP A 51 8.48 -17.61 -24.66
C ASP A 51 7.00 -17.33 -24.94
N PHE A 52 6.14 -18.37 -24.93
CA PHE A 52 4.71 -18.23 -25.15
C PHE A 52 4.04 -17.56 -23.94
N ASN A 53 4.25 -18.11 -22.74
CA ASN A 53 3.62 -17.57 -21.54
C ASN A 53 4.16 -16.18 -21.20
N PHE A 54 5.45 -15.93 -21.43
CA PHE A 54 6.02 -14.59 -21.28
C PHE A 54 5.37 -13.59 -22.26
N LYS A 55 5.28 -13.90 -23.56
CA LYS A 55 4.61 -13.03 -24.53
C LYS A 55 3.13 -12.81 -24.20
N TYR A 56 2.41 -13.85 -23.80
CA TYR A 56 1.02 -13.74 -23.38
C TYR A 56 0.87 -12.82 -22.16
N PHE A 57 1.77 -12.95 -21.18
CA PHE A 57 1.79 -12.06 -20.01
C PHE A 57 1.99 -10.59 -20.41
N ILE A 58 2.96 -10.30 -21.29
CA ILE A 58 3.19 -8.95 -21.79
C ILE A 58 1.97 -8.42 -22.56
N GLN A 59 1.43 -9.22 -23.49
CA GLN A 59 0.29 -8.83 -24.33
C GLN A 59 -1.02 -8.63 -23.56
N SER A 60 -1.21 -9.34 -22.45
CA SER A 60 -2.37 -9.18 -21.57
C SER A 60 -2.27 -7.96 -20.63
N GLY A 61 -1.22 -7.14 -20.78
CA GLY A 61 -0.99 -5.96 -19.96
C GLY A 61 -0.45 -6.29 -18.57
N GLY A 62 0.22 -7.43 -18.40
CA GLY A 62 0.71 -7.89 -17.11
C GLY A 62 1.65 -6.90 -16.41
N LEU A 63 2.53 -6.24 -17.16
CA LEU A 63 3.42 -5.21 -16.62
C LEU A 63 2.68 -3.94 -16.20
N GLU A 64 1.70 -3.50 -16.99
CA GLU A 64 0.87 -2.33 -16.65
C GLU A 64 0.07 -2.58 -15.38
N ARG A 65 -0.48 -3.78 -15.20
CA ARG A 65 -1.18 -4.15 -13.96
C ARG A 65 -0.26 -4.17 -12.74
N LEU A 66 0.97 -4.65 -12.90
CA LEU A 66 1.98 -4.62 -11.83
C LEU A 66 2.30 -3.17 -11.45
N ASP A 67 2.53 -2.29 -12.44
CA ASP A 67 2.82 -0.88 -12.22
C ASP A 67 1.68 -0.17 -11.48
N LEU A 68 0.45 -0.31 -11.98
CA LEU A 68 -0.74 0.25 -11.33
C LEU A 68 -0.94 -0.26 -9.89
N SER A 69 -0.60 -1.52 -9.64
CA SER A 69 -0.71 -2.09 -8.29
C SER A 69 0.34 -1.52 -7.34
N LEU A 70 1.57 -1.33 -7.81
CA LEU A 70 2.64 -0.70 -7.03
C LEU A 70 2.34 0.78 -6.74
N GLU A 71 1.82 1.52 -7.73
CA GLU A 71 1.38 2.90 -7.54
C GLU A 71 0.24 2.98 -6.50
N TYR A 72 -0.72 2.06 -6.57
CA TYR A 72 -1.81 1.98 -5.60
C TYR A 72 -1.31 1.69 -4.17
N ILE A 73 -0.35 0.77 -4.02
CA ILE A 73 0.32 0.51 -2.74
C ILE A 73 0.98 1.77 -2.20
N ALA A 74 1.74 2.49 -3.03
CA ALA A 74 2.44 3.70 -2.62
C ALA A 74 1.46 4.78 -2.10
N LYS A 75 0.39 5.05 -2.85
CA LYS A 75 -0.64 6.02 -2.45
C LYS A 75 -1.32 5.67 -1.13
N ARG A 76 -1.57 4.38 -0.89
CA ARG A 76 -2.17 3.93 0.38
C ARG A 76 -1.21 4.07 1.55
N LEU A 77 0.06 3.73 1.37
CA LEU A 77 1.08 3.93 2.40
C LEU A 77 1.25 5.41 2.75
N GLU A 78 1.24 6.29 1.75
CA GLU A 78 1.26 7.73 1.94
C GLU A 78 0.04 8.23 2.74
N ALA A 79 -1.16 7.78 2.37
CA ALA A 79 -2.38 8.13 3.10
C ALA A 79 -2.36 7.67 4.57
N ILE A 80 -1.96 6.42 4.82
CA ILE A 80 -1.80 5.88 6.18
C ILE A 80 -0.76 6.68 6.96
N SER A 81 0.38 6.98 6.34
CA SER A 81 1.45 7.79 6.95
C SER A 81 0.91 9.16 7.36
N ASN A 82 0.24 9.87 6.45
CA ASN A 82 -0.33 11.20 6.70
C ASN A 82 -1.44 11.18 7.76
N ASN A 83 -2.18 10.07 7.89
CA ASN A 83 -3.24 9.94 8.89
C ASN A 83 -2.69 9.64 10.29
N ILE A 84 -1.64 8.80 10.39
CA ILE A 84 -1.04 8.38 11.68
C ILE A 84 -0.02 9.42 12.18
N CYS A 85 0.77 9.97 11.27
CA CYS A 85 1.77 11.00 11.50
C CYS A 85 1.60 12.06 10.41
N PRO A 86 0.62 12.98 10.55
CA PRO A 86 0.58 14.13 9.67
C PRO A 86 1.94 14.82 9.79
N ASP A 87 2.65 14.92 8.67
CA ASP A 87 3.91 15.66 8.60
C ASP A 87 3.70 16.97 9.34
N GLU A 88 4.67 17.30 10.21
CA GLU A 88 4.72 18.50 11.03
C GLU A 88 3.91 19.61 10.38
N GLN A 89 2.73 19.90 10.95
CA GLN A 89 2.19 21.24 10.86
C GLN A 89 3.33 22.08 11.42
N LEU A 90 4.11 22.67 10.51
CA LEU A 90 5.01 23.75 10.80
C LEU A 90 4.13 24.76 11.51
N GLU A 91 4.16 24.73 12.83
CA GLU A 91 3.78 25.85 13.67
C GLU A 91 4.74 26.96 13.25
N SER A 92 4.36 27.69 12.20
CA SER A 92 4.77 29.08 12.07
C SER A 92 4.01 29.80 13.18
N ASP A 93 4.57 29.73 14.38
CA ASP A 93 4.29 30.69 15.44
C ASP A 93 4.81 32.06 14.96
N GLU A 94 3.98 32.78 14.22
CA GLU A 94 4.00 34.25 14.12
C GLU A 94 2.61 34.83 14.39
#